data_AF-A0A7C4PKL9-F1
#
_entry.id   AF-A0A7C4PKL9-F1
#
_cell.length_a   1.000
_cell.length_b   1.000
_cell.length_c   1.000
_cell.angle_alpha   90.00
_cell.angle_beta   90.00
_cell.angle_gamma   90.00
#
_symmetry.space_group_name_H-M   'P 1'
#
loop_
_entity.id
_entity.type
_entity.pdbx_description
1 polymer ?
#
loop_
_entity_poly.entity_id
_entity_poly.type
_entity_poly.pdbx_seq_one_letter_code
_entity_poly.pdbx_strand_id
1 'polypeptide(L)' 'MGTEIETVIVGGGQAGLAVSYFLKHAGREHVVLEKAPQAGHAWRNDRWDSFTLVTPNWSF' A
#
# COMPACT_ATOMS: atom_id res chain seq x y z
N MET A 1 9.90 21.48 17.33
CA MET A 1 10.77 20.56 16.58
C MET A 1 9.90 19.82 15.59
N GLY A 2 10.21 19.89 14.29
CA GLY A 2 9.48 19.12 13.29
C GLY A 2 9.89 17.66 13.35
N THR A 3 8.96 16.74 13.11
CA THR A 3 9.27 15.33 12.93
C THR A 3 9.91 15.17 11.55
N GLU A 4 11.20 14.84 11.51
CA GLU A 4 11.89 14.52 10.27
C GLU A 4 11.67 13.04 9.95
N ILE A 5 11.23 12.74 8.72
CA ILE A 5 10.97 11.38 8.26
C ILE A 5 11.78 11.17 6.99
N GLU A 6 12.63 10.14 6.98
CA GLU A 6 13.53 9.86 5.87
C GLU A 6 12.77 9.51 4.58
N THR A 7 11.74 8.67 4.70
CA THR A 7 11.00 8.15 3.54
C THR A 7 9.49 8.33 3.72
N VAL A 8 8.88 8.94 2.70
CA VAL A 8 7.42 9.06 2.57
C VAL A 8 6.97 8.30 1.33
N ILE A 9 6.04 7.38 1.52
CA ILE A 9 5.39 6.64 0.44
C ILE A 9 4.04 7.29 0.17
N VAL A 10 3.81 7.68 -1.09
CA VAL A 10 2.53 8.26 -1.52
C VAL A 10 1.70 7.16 -2.18
N GLY A 11 0.57 6.82 -1.55
CA GLY A 11 -0.36 5.79 -1.98
C GLY A 11 -0.30 4.52 -1.13
N GLY A 12 -1.43 4.14 -0.54
CA GLY A 12 -1.65 2.91 0.21
C GLY A 12 -2.20 1.77 -0.65
N GLY A 13 -1.83 1.74 -1.94
CA GLY A 13 -2.13 0.65 -2.87
C GLY A 13 -1.11 -0.50 -2.80
N GLN A 14 -1.22 -1.47 -3.70
CA GLN A 14 -0.35 -2.65 -3.74
C GLN A 14 1.15 -2.29 -3.73
N ALA A 15 1.57 -1.36 -4.59
CA ALA A 15 2.97 -0.95 -4.68
C ALA A 15 3.47 -0.29 -3.39
N GLY A 16 2.71 0.66 -2.83
CA GLY A 16 3.11 1.36 -1.62
C GLY A 16 3.19 0.44 -0.39
N LEU A 17 2.24 -0.48 -0.25
CA LEU A 17 2.27 -1.48 0.81
C LEU A 17 3.42 -2.48 0.66
N ALA A 18 3.74 -2.90 -0.57
CA ALA A 18 4.89 -3.76 -0.84
C ALA A 18 6.21 -3.07 -0.46
N VAL A 19 6.40 -1.80 -0.84
CA VAL A 19 7.58 -1.01 -0.46
C VAL A 19 7.66 -0.85 1.06
N SER A 20 6.53 -0.52 1.70
CA SER A 20 6.44 -0.38 3.16
C SER A 20 6.87 -1.66 3.89
N TYR A 21 6.42 -2.82 3.41
CA TYR A 21 6.81 -4.12 3.96
C TYR A 21 8.34 -4.32 3.93
N PHE A 22 8.99 -4.08 2.79
CA PHE A 22 10.43 -4.27 2.67
C PHE A 22 11.25 -3.23 3.45
N LEU A 23 10.80 -1.96 3.52
CA LEU A 23 11.46 -0.95 4.35
C LEU A 23 11.37 -1.31 5.83
N LYS A 24 10.20 -1.80 6.28
CA LYS A 24 10.05 -2.31 7.65
C LYS A 24 10.99 -3.48 7.92
N HIS A 25 11.12 -4.41 6.98
CA HIS A 25 12.05 -5.55 7.11
C HIS A 25 13.53 -5.12 7.13
N ALA A 26 13.86 -4.02 6.44
CA ALA A 26 15.18 -3.41 6.45
C ALA A 26 15.44 -2.50 7.67
N GLY A 27 14.49 -2.39 8.62
CA GLY A 27 14.63 -1.53 9.81
C GLY A 27 14.61 -0.03 9.50
N ARG A 28 13.98 0.38 8.39
CA ARG A 28 13.89 1.79 7.98
C ARG A 28 12.52 2.36 8.29
N GLU A 29 12.51 3.38 9.15
CA GLU A 29 11.32 4.15 9.48
C GLU A 29 10.79 4.88 8.24
N HIS A 30 9.48 4.83 8.04
CA HIS A 30 8.81 5.46 6.91
C HIS A 30 7.33 5.66 7.22
N VAL A 31 6.67 6.51 6.45
CA VAL A 31 5.22 6.69 6.52
C VAL A 31 4.57 6.45 5.17
N VAL A 32 3.35 5.92 5.20
CA VAL A 32 2.50 5.76 4.00
C VAL A 32 1.36 6.75 4.11
N LEU A 33 1.20 7.59 3.08
CA LEU A 33 0.09 8.53 2.97
C LEU A 33 -0.89 8.03 1.93
N GLU A 34 -2.11 7.73 2.35
CA GLU A 34 -3.22 7.35 1.47
C GLU A 34 -4.31 8.43 1.55
N LYS A 35 -4.84 8.83 0.40
CA LYS A 35 -5.92 9.81 0.32
C LYS A 35 -7.23 9.21 0.84
N ALA A 36 -7.48 7.93 0.57
CA ALA A 36 -8.66 7.23 1.01
C ALA A 36 -8.62 6.91 2.52
N PRO A 37 -9.77 6.68 3.16
CA PRO A 37 -9.82 6.35 4.59
C PRO A 37 -9.13 5.03 4.97
N GLN A 38 -8.84 4.16 4.00
CA GLN A 38 -8.28 2.83 4.20
C GLN A 38 -7.33 2.45 3.07
N ALA A 39 -6.28 1.70 3.41
CA ALA A 39 -5.37 1.13 2.42
C ALA A 39 -6.09 0.14 1.48
N GLY A 40 -5.64 0.10 0.23
CA GLY A 40 -6.23 -0.74 -0.81
C GLY A 40 -7.63 -0.30 -1.26
N HIS A 41 -8.00 0.97 -1.09
CA HIS A 41 -9.35 1.48 -1.41
C HIS A 41 -9.82 1.10 -2.83
N ALA A 42 -8.94 1.21 -3.82
CA ALA A 42 -9.24 0.85 -5.20
C ALA A 42 -9.66 -0.62 -5.39
N TRP A 43 -9.25 -1.51 -4.50
CA TRP A 43 -9.64 -2.92 -4.49
C TRP A 43 -10.88 -3.18 -3.65
N ARG A 44 -11.07 -2.41 -2.58
CA ARG A 44 -12.18 -2.59 -1.62
C ARG A 44 -13.49 -1.93 -2.08
N ASN A 45 -13.40 -0.78 -2.74
CA ASN A 45 -14.56 0.08 -3.01
C ASN A 45 -14.72 0.42 -4.51
N ASP A 46 -13.62 0.45 -5.28
CA ASP A 46 -13.67 0.80 -6.71
C ASP A 46 -13.70 -0.45 -7.62
N ARG A 47 -14.17 -1.59 -7.09
CA ARG A 47 -14.40 -2.83 -7.84
C ARG A 47 -15.88 -3.16 -7.87
N TRP A 48 -16.29 -3.87 -8.92
CA TRP A 48 -17.65 -4.36 -9.09
C TRP A 48 -17.80 -5.77 -8.49
N ASP A 49 -19.03 -6.17 -8.17
CA ASP A 49 -19.30 -7.41 -7.40
C ASP A 49 -18.75 -8.68 -8.06
N SER A 50 -18.72 -8.74 -9.39
CA SER A 50 -18.18 -9.88 -10.15
C SER A 50 -16.70 -9.75 -10.51
N PHE A 51 -16.00 -8.75 -9.96
CA PHE A 51 -14.58 -8.55 -10.24
C PHE A 51 -13.77 -9.75 -9.74
N THR A 52 -12.96 -10.31 -10.64
CA THR A 52 -12.00 -11.37 -10.34
C THR A 52 -10.67 -11.08 -11.02
N LEU A 53 -9.59 -11.55 -10.42
CA LEU A 53 -8.28 -11.51 -11.05
C LEU A 53 -8.21 -12.58 -12.14
N VAL A 54 -7.52 -12.25 -13.24
CA VAL A 54 -7.26 -13.19 -14.35
C VAL A 54 -6.07 -14.12 -14.08
N THR A 55 -5.55 -14.11 -12.86
CA THR A 55 -4.42 -14.92 -12.41
C THR A 55 -4.75 -15.59 -11.07
N PRO A 56 -4.25 -16.80 -10.81
CA PRO A 56 -4.43 -17.46 -9.53
C PRO A 56 -3.82 -16.63 -8.38
N ASN A 57 -4.43 -16.64 -7.20
CA ASN A 57 -3.96 -15.88 -6.04
C ASN A 57 -2.55 -16.28 -5.54
N TRP A 58 -2.01 -17.41 -6.00
CA TRP A 58 -0.65 -17.88 -5.70
C TRP A 58 0.36 -17.54 -6.80
N SER A 59 -0.11 -17.03 -7.93
CA SER A 59 0.76 -16.46 -8.95
C SER A 59 1.09 -15.03 -8.48
N PHE A 60 2.38 -14.78 -8.26
CA PHE A 60 3.03 -13.55 -7.74
C PHE A 60 3.02 -13.35 -6.22
#